data_AF-A0A846WEP1-F1
#
_entry.id   AF-A0A846WEP1-F1
#
_cell.length_a   1.000
_cell.length_b   1.000
_cell.length_c   1.000
_cell.angle_alpha   90.00
_cell.angle_beta   90.00
_cell.angle_gamma   90.00
#
_symmetry.space_group_name_H-M   'P 1'
#
loop_
_entity.id
_entity.type
_entity.pdbx_description
1 polymer ?
#
loop_
_entity_poly.entity_id
_entity_poly.type
_entity_poly.pdbx_seq_one_letter_code
_entity_poly.pdbx_strand_id
1 'polypeptide(L)'
;MTTSAPRPGESVAQWQGRILRRIQQLAAQHREVADAGPSMFDDGVSGGSEQVWNERLELLTVQREHAEYTALLGGVDPGWVVDARELGQRGADAPKPGVVRQHPARANQAQEFYLDMLELDLWTMERMAGLEAARMDRIATGRWAFDTDPIAVAQFADNMTALHTRVTVLAAAAQLTPAEGESLWGSSVEGIRRVHAVTFAAYSEQDLARAWNGHASADPALAVPPYVPRGPDVGAALLEPPTPRTMIADATSALRSQLVDTAIRQADSIDLAAESTAITAVVDAALGEDKAWSWEPDPDPVPGPVGEIGTNRGPDL
;
A
#
# COMPACT_ATOMS: atom_id res chain seq x y z
N MET A 1 -15.21 -20.10 -12.44
CA MET A 1 -15.79 -18.75 -12.59
C MET A 1 -16.73 -18.52 -11.42
N THR A 2 -16.32 -17.74 -10.42
CA THR A 2 -17.16 -17.38 -9.26
C THR A 2 -17.21 -15.85 -9.17
N THR A 3 -18.38 -15.31 -9.47
CA THR A 3 -18.68 -13.88 -9.43
C THR A 3 -18.49 -13.33 -8.01
N SER A 4 -17.65 -12.30 -7.84
CA SER A 4 -17.46 -11.59 -6.56
C SER A 4 -18.56 -10.55 -6.33
N ALA A 5 -19.82 -10.97 -6.48
CA ALA A 5 -20.96 -10.17 -6.05
C ALA A 5 -20.94 -10.00 -4.51
N PRO A 6 -21.57 -8.94 -3.98
CA PRO A 6 -21.82 -8.83 -2.55
C PRO A 6 -22.47 -10.12 -2.03
N ARG A 7 -21.90 -10.72 -0.98
CA ARG A 7 -22.48 -11.89 -0.34
C ARG A 7 -23.83 -11.47 0.29
N PRO A 8 -24.83 -12.37 0.40
CA PRO A 8 -26.09 -12.05 1.07
C PRO A 8 -25.83 -11.57 2.51
N GLY A 9 -26.19 -10.32 2.83
CA GLY A 9 -25.97 -9.70 4.14
C GLY A 9 -24.67 -8.92 4.32
N GLU A 10 -23.81 -8.86 3.31
CA GLU A 10 -22.58 -8.07 3.32
C GLU A 10 -22.88 -6.58 3.09
N SER A 11 -22.36 -5.71 3.96
CA SER A 11 -22.42 -4.26 3.74
C SER A 11 -21.50 -3.84 2.60
N VAL A 12 -21.79 -2.71 1.95
CA VAL A 12 -20.95 -2.15 0.88
C VAL A 12 -19.49 -2.01 1.33
N ALA A 13 -19.25 -1.48 2.53
CA ALA A 13 -17.90 -1.31 3.07
C ALA A 13 -17.14 -2.64 3.24
N GLN A 14 -17.82 -3.72 3.65
CA GLN A 14 -17.23 -5.06 3.76
C GLN A 14 -16.87 -5.63 2.39
N TRP A 15 -17.77 -5.48 1.42
CA TRP A 15 -17.50 -5.90 0.04
C TRP A 15 -16.31 -5.12 -0.56
N GLN A 16 -16.26 -3.81 -0.34
CA GLN A 16 -15.16 -2.95 -0.77
C GLN A 16 -13.83 -3.36 -0.10
N GLY A 17 -13.84 -3.64 1.20
CA GLY A 17 -12.66 -4.16 1.89
C GLY A 17 -12.18 -5.52 1.36
N ARG A 18 -13.12 -6.42 1.06
CA ARG A 18 -12.82 -7.76 0.52
C ARG A 18 -12.24 -7.70 -0.90
N ILE A 19 -12.79 -6.84 -1.78
CA ILE A 19 -12.26 -6.71 -3.15
C ILE A 19 -10.89 -6.03 -3.17
N LEU A 20 -10.65 -5.03 -2.31
CA LEU A 20 -9.34 -4.40 -2.15
C LEU A 20 -8.28 -5.39 -1.64
N ARG A 21 -8.63 -6.21 -0.64
CA ARG A 21 -7.77 -7.31 -0.18
C ARG A 21 -7.45 -8.28 -1.30
N ARG A 22 -8.44 -8.63 -2.13
CA ARG A 22 -8.22 -9.55 -3.26
C ARG A 22 -7.22 -8.96 -4.26
N ILE A 23 -7.32 -7.67 -4.57
CA ILE A 23 -6.36 -6.96 -5.44
C ILE A 23 -4.96 -6.99 -4.82
N GLN A 24 -4.82 -6.69 -3.53
CA GLN A 24 -3.55 -6.75 -2.81
C GLN A 24 -2.92 -8.15 -2.84
N GLN A 25 -3.69 -9.19 -2.53
CA GLN A 25 -3.21 -10.58 -2.54
C GLN A 25 -2.74 -11.02 -3.94
N LEU A 26 -3.48 -10.65 -4.99
CA LEU A 26 -3.12 -10.97 -6.37
C LEU A 26 -1.84 -10.25 -6.81
N ALA A 27 -1.69 -8.98 -6.41
CA ALA A 27 -0.46 -8.23 -6.65
C ALA A 27 0.74 -8.82 -5.89
N ALA A 28 0.54 -9.25 -4.63
CA ALA A 28 1.59 -9.91 -3.84
C ALA A 28 2.00 -11.26 -4.42
N GLN A 29 1.05 -12.10 -4.83
CA GLN A 29 1.33 -13.39 -5.48
C GLN A 29 2.03 -13.22 -6.82
N HIS A 30 1.64 -12.22 -7.61
CA HIS A 30 2.32 -11.91 -8.87
C HIS A 30 3.79 -11.58 -8.62
N ARG A 31 4.08 -10.73 -7.65
CA ARG A 31 5.45 -10.39 -7.26
C ARG A 31 6.22 -11.62 -6.79
N GLU A 32 5.65 -12.42 -5.89
CA GLU A 32 6.31 -13.62 -5.36
C GLU A 32 6.69 -14.60 -6.47
N VAL A 33 5.79 -14.86 -7.44
CA VAL A 33 6.06 -15.72 -8.59
C VAL A 33 7.09 -15.09 -9.53
N ALA A 34 7.06 -13.77 -9.72
CA ALA A 34 8.05 -13.06 -10.53
C ALA A 34 9.45 -13.10 -9.90
N ASP A 35 9.54 -12.88 -8.58
CA ASP A 35 10.78 -12.89 -7.80
C ASP A 35 11.39 -14.30 -7.70
N ALA A 36 10.56 -15.34 -7.55
CA ALA A 36 11.00 -16.74 -7.48
C ALA A 36 11.51 -17.28 -8.83
N GLY A 37 10.99 -16.76 -9.94
CA GLY A 37 11.39 -17.11 -11.30
C GLY A 37 10.95 -18.52 -11.77
N PRO A 38 11.33 -18.92 -12.99
CA PRO A 38 10.90 -20.18 -13.61
C PRO A 38 11.27 -21.45 -12.82
N SER A 39 12.37 -21.40 -12.06
CA SER A 39 12.86 -22.54 -11.29
C SER A 39 11.89 -23.03 -10.21
N MET A 40 10.92 -22.21 -9.77
CA MET A 40 9.91 -22.67 -8.81
C MET A 40 8.95 -23.72 -9.40
N PHE A 41 8.88 -23.81 -10.74
CA PHE A 41 8.04 -24.76 -11.47
C PHE A 41 8.86 -25.86 -12.16
N ASP A 42 10.14 -25.99 -11.83
CA ASP A 42 10.98 -27.08 -12.32
C ASP A 42 10.63 -28.37 -11.56
N ASP A 43 10.01 -29.33 -12.26
CA ASP A 43 9.68 -30.65 -11.72
C ASP A 43 10.82 -31.67 -11.94
N GLY A 44 11.95 -31.24 -12.53
CA GLY A 44 13.12 -32.06 -12.83
C GLY A 44 12.91 -33.12 -13.92
N VAL A 45 11.74 -33.14 -14.56
CA VAL A 45 11.34 -34.17 -15.55
C VAL A 45 10.88 -33.53 -16.86
N SER A 46 10.28 -32.35 -16.82
CA SER A 46 9.74 -31.64 -17.97
C SER A 46 10.43 -30.29 -18.20
N GLY A 47 10.87 -30.03 -19.43
CA GLY A 47 11.54 -28.79 -19.82
C GLY A 47 10.60 -27.58 -20.00
N GLY A 48 9.47 -27.53 -19.29
CA GLY A 48 8.37 -26.58 -19.49
C GLY A 48 8.25 -25.48 -18.43
N SER A 49 9.20 -25.36 -17.50
CA SER A 49 9.11 -24.48 -16.34
C SER A 49 8.97 -22.98 -16.71
N GLU A 50 9.62 -22.52 -17.77
CA GLU A 50 9.44 -21.15 -18.29
C GLU A 50 8.02 -20.89 -18.81
N GLN A 51 7.42 -21.87 -19.50
CA GLN A 51 6.08 -21.74 -20.03
C GLN A 51 5.05 -21.69 -18.89
N VAL A 52 5.17 -22.59 -17.91
CA VAL A 52 4.29 -22.62 -16.73
C VAL A 52 4.42 -21.33 -15.91
N TRP A 53 5.63 -20.80 -15.76
CA TRP A 53 5.88 -19.53 -15.09
C TRP A 53 5.20 -18.36 -15.79
N ASN A 54 5.35 -18.25 -17.12
CA ASN A 54 4.70 -17.19 -17.91
C ASN A 54 3.17 -17.30 -17.85
N GLU A 55 2.61 -18.50 -18.04
CA GLU A 55 1.17 -18.74 -17.93
C GLU A 55 0.64 -18.37 -16.53
N ARG A 56 1.42 -18.65 -15.48
CA ARG A 56 1.07 -18.28 -14.11
C ARG A 56 1.05 -16.76 -13.91
N LEU A 57 2.04 -16.02 -14.43
CA LEU A 57 2.09 -14.56 -14.35
C LEU A 57 0.95 -13.90 -15.13
N GLU A 58 0.65 -14.40 -16.34
CA GLU A 58 -0.48 -13.93 -17.15
C GLU A 58 -1.81 -14.16 -16.43
N LEU A 59 -2.02 -15.36 -15.87
CA LEU A 59 -3.23 -15.67 -15.12
C LEU A 59 -3.41 -14.74 -13.91
N LEU A 60 -2.34 -14.46 -13.16
CA LEU A 60 -2.38 -13.55 -12.02
C LEU A 60 -2.68 -12.11 -12.45
N THR A 61 -2.15 -11.67 -13.59
CA THR A 61 -2.44 -10.35 -14.19
C THR A 61 -3.91 -10.23 -14.56
N VAL A 62 -4.45 -11.20 -15.30
CA VAL A 62 -5.87 -11.22 -15.70
C VAL A 62 -6.80 -11.23 -14.50
N GLN A 63 -6.49 -12.04 -13.48
CA GLN A 63 -7.29 -12.08 -12.24
C GLN A 63 -7.26 -10.74 -11.50
N ARG A 64 -6.11 -10.06 -11.47
CA ARG A 64 -5.96 -8.75 -10.83
C ARG A 64 -6.76 -7.69 -11.58
N GLU A 65 -6.61 -7.59 -12.90
CA GLU A 65 -7.35 -6.64 -13.74
C GLU A 65 -8.85 -6.83 -13.61
N HIS A 66 -9.31 -8.08 -13.58
CA HIS A 66 -10.73 -8.38 -13.35
C HIS A 66 -11.21 -7.90 -11.96
N ALA A 67 -10.41 -8.07 -10.91
CA ALA A 67 -10.73 -7.60 -9.57
C ALA A 67 -10.72 -6.06 -9.47
N GLU A 68 -9.76 -5.39 -10.11
CA GLU A 68 -9.68 -3.93 -10.21
C GLU A 68 -10.92 -3.37 -10.93
N TYR A 69 -11.29 -3.93 -12.08
CA TYR A 69 -12.49 -3.55 -12.82
C TYR A 69 -13.77 -3.75 -12.01
N THR A 70 -13.85 -4.87 -11.28
CA THR A 70 -14.98 -5.17 -10.39
C THR A 70 -15.09 -4.15 -9.25
N ALA A 71 -13.96 -3.76 -8.66
CA ALA A 71 -13.91 -2.75 -7.61
C ALA A 71 -14.43 -1.39 -8.11
N LEU A 72 -13.96 -0.95 -9.29
CA LEU A 72 -14.40 0.29 -9.92
C LEU A 72 -15.90 0.30 -10.21
N LEU A 73 -16.44 -0.79 -10.76
CA LEU A 73 -17.88 -0.92 -11.01
C LEU A 73 -18.72 -0.89 -9.74
N GLY A 74 -18.21 -1.40 -8.62
CA GLY A 74 -18.87 -1.33 -7.33
C GLY A 74 -18.57 -0.05 -6.53
N GLY A 75 -18.07 0.98 -7.20
CA GLY A 75 -17.89 2.32 -6.61
C GLY A 75 -16.74 2.42 -5.61
N VAL A 76 -15.76 1.52 -5.66
CA VAL A 76 -14.49 1.71 -4.96
C VAL A 76 -13.75 2.85 -5.63
N ASP A 77 -13.21 3.76 -4.82
CA ASP A 77 -12.39 4.87 -5.31
C ASP A 77 -11.19 4.34 -6.13
N PRO A 78 -10.93 4.89 -7.34
CA PRO A 78 -9.80 4.44 -8.16
C PRO A 78 -8.44 4.55 -7.47
N GLY A 79 -8.27 5.52 -6.57
CA GLY A 79 -7.06 5.65 -5.74
C GLY A 79 -6.88 4.45 -4.83
N TRP A 80 -7.93 3.98 -4.16
CA TRP A 80 -7.87 2.82 -3.27
C TRP A 80 -7.50 1.52 -4.02
N VAL A 81 -7.96 1.38 -5.26
CA VAL A 81 -7.60 0.25 -6.14
C VAL A 81 -6.10 0.27 -6.46
N VAL A 82 -5.56 1.45 -6.80
CA VAL A 82 -4.13 1.63 -7.03
C VAL A 82 -3.33 1.34 -5.76
N ASP A 83 -3.76 1.86 -4.61
CA ASP A 83 -3.07 1.67 -3.34
C ASP A 83 -3.04 0.19 -2.92
N ALA A 84 -4.16 -0.54 -3.05
CA ALA A 84 -4.22 -1.96 -2.75
C ALA A 84 -3.26 -2.78 -3.64
N ARG A 85 -3.16 -2.42 -4.92
CA ARG A 85 -2.19 -3.03 -5.85
C ARG A 85 -0.76 -2.71 -5.44
N GLU A 86 -0.44 -1.45 -5.17
CA GLU A 86 0.90 -1.04 -4.74
C GLU A 86 1.31 -1.70 -3.42
N LEU A 87 0.37 -1.83 -2.47
CA LEU A 87 0.59 -2.51 -1.20
C LEU A 87 0.92 -3.98 -1.41
N GLY A 88 0.26 -4.65 -2.37
CA GLY A 88 0.63 -6.01 -2.76
C GLY A 88 2.01 -6.10 -3.44
N GLN A 89 2.33 -5.14 -4.31
CA GLN A 89 3.62 -5.07 -5.02
C GLN A 89 4.81 -4.70 -4.13
N ARG A 90 4.58 -4.01 -3.01
CA ARG A 90 5.63 -3.80 -1.99
C ARG A 90 5.90 -5.05 -1.15
N GLY A 91 4.98 -6.02 -1.18
CA GLY A 91 5.00 -7.16 -0.28
C GLY A 91 4.59 -6.78 1.14
N ALA A 92 4.18 -7.77 1.92
CA ALA A 92 4.13 -7.62 3.38
C ALA A 92 5.57 -7.63 3.90
N ASP A 93 6.33 -6.56 3.63
CA ASP A 93 7.42 -6.21 4.52
C ASP A 93 6.76 -6.00 5.87
N ALA A 94 6.85 -7.04 6.72
CA ALA A 94 6.44 -6.98 8.10
C ALA A 94 7.00 -5.65 8.62
N PRO A 95 6.15 -4.76 9.17
CA PRO A 95 6.58 -3.42 9.52
C PRO A 95 7.84 -3.55 10.35
N LYS A 96 8.97 -3.07 9.82
CA LYS A 96 10.17 -2.99 10.64
C LYS A 96 9.73 -2.18 11.87
N PRO A 97 9.80 -2.75 13.08
CA PRO A 97 9.31 -2.08 14.28
C PRO A 97 9.85 -0.68 14.26
N GLY A 98 8.94 0.30 14.31
CA GLY A 98 9.21 1.69 13.95
C GLY A 98 10.55 2.10 14.51
N VAL A 99 11.54 2.25 13.61
CA VAL A 99 12.87 2.66 14.02
C VAL A 99 12.67 4.06 14.55
N VAL A 100 12.74 4.21 15.86
CA VAL A 100 12.80 5.51 16.50
C VAL A 100 13.93 6.25 15.81
N ARG A 101 13.64 7.44 15.28
CA ARG A 101 14.62 8.31 14.63
C ARG A 101 15.90 8.29 15.48
N GLN A 102 16.99 7.82 14.89
CA GLN A 102 18.25 7.71 15.63
C GLN A 102 18.90 9.08 15.67
N HIS A 103 18.95 9.67 16.87
CA HIS A 103 19.63 10.94 17.10
C HIS A 103 21.14 10.78 16.88
N PRO A 104 21.74 11.48 15.90
CA PRO A 104 23.18 11.37 15.66
C PRO A 104 23.97 11.93 16.85
N ALA A 105 24.87 11.13 17.42
CA ALA A 105 25.73 11.61 18.50
C ALA A 105 26.70 12.69 17.96
N ARG A 106 26.87 13.78 18.72
CA ARG A 106 27.80 14.87 18.40
C ARG A 106 28.77 15.09 19.55
N ALA A 107 30.04 15.33 19.20
CA ALA A 107 31.05 15.74 20.18
C ALA A 107 31.01 17.26 20.45
N ASN A 108 30.39 18.02 19.55
CA ASN A 108 30.28 19.48 19.63
C ASN A 108 28.86 19.87 20.06
N GLN A 109 28.75 20.52 21.23
CA GLN A 109 27.47 20.97 21.82
C GLN A 109 26.69 21.92 20.90
N ALA A 110 27.36 22.73 20.08
CA ALA A 110 26.67 23.61 19.13
C ALA A 110 25.99 22.81 18.01
N GLN A 111 26.63 21.75 17.52
CA GLN A 111 26.06 20.86 16.50
C GLN A 111 24.91 20.03 17.06
N GLU A 112 25.05 19.55 18.30
CA GLU A 112 23.98 18.85 19.04
C GLU A 112 22.74 19.74 19.19
N PHE A 113 22.93 20.99 19.61
CA PHE A 113 21.84 21.97 19.71
C PHE A 113 21.12 22.20 18.36
N TYR A 114 21.86 22.29 17.24
CA TYR A 114 21.23 22.43 15.92
C TYR A 114 20.46 21.18 15.51
N LEU A 115 20.94 19.98 15.84
CA LEU A 115 20.22 18.73 15.61
C LEU A 115 18.92 18.65 16.42
N ASP A 116 18.94 19.03 17.70
CA ASP A 116 17.74 19.05 18.54
C ASP A 116 16.64 19.94 17.95
N MET A 117 17.01 21.15 17.51
CA MET A 117 16.08 22.09 16.88
C MET A 117 15.57 21.55 15.55
N LEU A 118 16.46 20.96 14.74
CA LEU A 118 16.10 20.35 13.47
C LEU A 118 15.09 19.21 13.65
N GLU A 119 15.27 18.36 14.66
CA GLU A 119 14.36 17.25 14.91
C GLU A 119 12.97 17.71 15.32
N LEU A 120 12.89 18.78 16.12
CA LEU A 120 11.63 19.41 16.51
C LEU A 120 10.90 20.01 15.30
N ASP A 121 11.62 20.74 14.43
CA ASP A 121 11.04 21.31 13.22
C ASP A 121 10.59 20.20 12.25
N LEU A 122 11.40 19.15 12.07
CA LEU A 122 11.04 17.99 11.25
C LEU A 122 9.82 17.23 11.79
N TRP A 123 9.72 17.06 13.11
CA TRP A 123 8.51 16.52 13.73
C TRP A 123 7.34 17.37 13.27
N THR A 124 7.40 18.68 13.54
CA THR A 124 6.32 19.63 13.26
C THR A 124 5.89 19.61 11.79
N MET A 125 6.85 19.51 10.86
CA MET A 125 6.56 19.35 9.43
C MET A 125 5.84 18.03 9.12
N GLU A 126 6.28 16.89 9.68
CA GLU A 126 5.57 15.61 9.54
C GLU A 126 4.15 15.68 10.16
N ARG A 127 3.94 16.50 11.20
CA ARG A 127 2.58 16.80 11.72
C ARG A 127 1.72 17.47 10.67
N MET A 128 2.23 18.57 10.13
CA MET A 128 1.51 19.43 9.21
C MET A 128 1.19 18.67 7.94
N ALA A 129 2.15 17.90 7.41
CA ALA A 129 1.92 17.00 6.28
C ALA A 129 0.80 15.99 6.56
N GLY A 130 0.81 15.33 7.72
CA GLY A 130 -0.26 14.38 8.10
C GLY A 130 -1.63 15.03 8.30
N LEU A 131 -1.69 16.23 8.88
CA LEU A 131 -2.94 16.99 9.04
C LEU A 131 -3.52 17.41 7.68
N GLU A 132 -2.69 17.90 6.77
CA GLU A 132 -3.13 18.29 5.43
C GLU A 132 -3.56 17.07 4.62
N ALA A 133 -2.82 15.96 4.68
CA ALA A 133 -3.23 14.70 4.04
C ALA A 133 -4.62 14.22 4.53
N ALA A 134 -4.86 14.25 5.85
CA ALA A 134 -6.15 13.89 6.41
C ALA A 134 -7.28 14.86 6.01
N ARG A 135 -6.98 16.16 5.94
CA ARG A 135 -7.93 17.18 5.48
C ARG A 135 -8.29 16.97 4.01
N MET A 136 -7.30 16.75 3.14
CA MET A 136 -7.49 16.47 1.72
C MET A 136 -8.35 15.22 1.50
N ASP A 137 -8.13 14.14 2.27
CA ASP A 137 -8.98 12.94 2.22
C ASP A 137 -10.44 13.24 2.59
N ARG A 138 -10.67 14.02 3.65
CA ARG A 138 -12.04 14.40 4.06
C ARG A 138 -12.74 15.27 3.03
N ILE A 139 -12.01 16.17 2.36
CA ILE A 139 -12.54 16.99 1.27
C ILE A 139 -12.91 16.08 0.09
N ALA A 140 -12.00 15.20 -0.33
CA ALA A 140 -12.21 14.28 -1.45
C ALA A 140 -13.40 13.32 -1.22
N THR A 141 -13.58 12.87 0.02
CA THR A 141 -14.69 11.98 0.42
C THR A 141 -15.99 12.70 0.78
N GLY A 142 -16.05 14.04 0.66
CA GLY A 142 -17.23 14.84 1.01
C GLY A 142 -17.58 14.86 2.50
N ARG A 143 -16.67 14.38 3.35
CA ARG A 143 -16.82 14.39 4.82
C ARG A 143 -16.43 15.75 5.43
N TRP A 144 -15.74 16.59 4.69
CA TRP A 144 -15.33 17.90 5.19
C TRP A 144 -16.51 18.90 5.21
N ALA A 145 -17.01 19.21 6.42
CA ALA A 145 -18.15 20.09 6.60
C ALA A 145 -17.80 21.58 6.80
N PHE A 146 -16.51 21.94 6.84
CA PHE A 146 -16.06 23.32 7.06
C PHE A 146 -15.75 24.02 5.74
N ASP A 147 -15.99 25.34 5.70
CA ASP A 147 -15.55 26.16 4.56
C ASP A 147 -14.01 26.18 4.48
N THR A 148 -13.49 26.31 3.26
CA THR A 148 -12.05 26.39 2.99
C THR A 148 -11.67 27.86 2.86
N ASP A 149 -11.18 28.44 3.96
CA ASP A 149 -10.62 29.80 3.93
C ASP A 149 -9.30 29.81 3.13
N PRO A 150 -9.25 30.49 1.97
CA PRO A 150 -8.05 30.53 1.14
C PRO A 150 -6.87 31.23 1.84
N ILE A 151 -7.13 32.15 2.78
CA ILE A 151 -6.07 32.85 3.52
C ILE A 151 -5.40 31.88 4.49
N ALA A 152 -6.19 31.10 5.24
CA ALA A 152 -5.66 30.09 6.14
C ALA A 152 -4.87 29.01 5.38
N VAL A 153 -5.33 28.59 4.18
CA VAL A 153 -4.61 27.63 3.34
C VAL A 153 -3.26 28.19 2.87
N ALA A 154 -3.21 29.45 2.45
CA ALA A 154 -1.96 30.10 2.08
C ALA A 154 -1.01 30.20 3.28
N GLN A 155 -1.51 30.64 4.44
CA GLN A 155 -0.69 30.77 5.65
C GLN A 155 -0.13 29.43 6.13
N PHE A 156 -0.91 28.34 6.05
CA PHE A 156 -0.45 26.99 6.36
C PHE A 156 0.71 26.56 5.44
N ALA A 157 0.59 26.83 4.14
CA ALA A 157 1.64 26.53 3.17
C ALA A 157 2.90 27.39 3.38
N ASP A 158 2.73 28.66 3.71
CA ASP A 158 3.83 29.58 4.03
C ASP A 158 4.57 29.13 5.30
N ASN A 159 3.84 28.70 6.34
CA ASN A 159 4.42 28.17 7.58
C ASN A 159 5.22 26.89 7.32
N MET A 160 4.71 25.97 6.50
CA MET A 160 5.46 24.77 6.10
C MET A 160 6.73 25.11 5.31
N THR A 161 6.66 26.10 4.42
CA THR A 161 7.83 26.60 3.68
C THR A 161 8.87 27.20 4.63
N ALA A 162 8.43 28.00 5.61
CA ALA A 162 9.33 28.60 6.60
C ALA A 162 10.02 27.56 7.48
N LEU A 163 9.30 26.50 7.91
CA LEU A 163 9.88 25.36 8.62
C LEU A 163 10.86 24.59 7.75
N HIS A 164 10.53 24.34 6.48
CA HIS A 164 11.45 23.68 5.55
C HIS A 164 12.77 24.45 5.43
N THR A 165 12.71 25.77 5.21
CA THR A 165 13.90 26.63 5.18
C THR A 165 14.71 26.51 6.48
N ARG A 166 14.04 26.49 7.63
CA ARG A 166 14.70 26.36 8.93
C ARG A 166 15.41 25.02 9.06
N VAL A 167 14.75 23.91 8.71
CA VAL A 167 15.35 22.57 8.70
C VAL A 167 16.56 22.52 7.77
N THR A 168 16.47 23.07 6.55
CA THR A 168 17.60 23.09 5.61
C THR A 168 18.81 23.81 6.20
N VAL A 169 18.58 24.97 6.82
CA VAL A 169 19.64 25.79 7.41
C VAL A 169 20.22 25.14 8.68
N LEU A 170 19.40 24.48 9.50
CA LEU A 170 19.88 23.72 10.66
C LEU A 170 20.66 22.46 10.24
N ALA A 171 20.24 21.77 9.19
CA ALA A 171 20.96 20.61 8.65
C ALA A 171 22.37 20.99 8.17
N ALA A 172 22.47 22.13 7.48
CA ALA A 172 23.73 22.73 7.08
C ALA A 172 24.61 23.09 8.30
N ALA A 173 24.03 23.76 9.31
CA ALA A 173 24.75 24.15 10.52
C ALA A 173 25.21 22.94 11.37
N ALA A 174 24.43 21.87 11.40
CA ALA A 174 24.74 20.60 12.05
C ALA A 174 25.71 19.71 11.25
N GLN A 175 26.09 20.13 10.03
CA GLN A 175 26.97 19.40 9.11
C GLN A 175 26.50 17.97 8.87
N LEU A 176 25.21 17.83 8.59
CA LEU A 176 24.57 16.53 8.42
C LEU A 176 25.15 15.76 7.22
N THR A 177 25.54 14.51 7.47
CA THR A 177 26.01 13.61 6.40
C THR A 177 24.81 13.01 5.66
N PRO A 178 25.00 12.51 4.41
CA PRO A 178 23.92 11.85 3.67
C PRO A 178 23.30 10.65 4.41
N ALA A 179 24.13 9.86 5.12
CA ALA A 179 23.64 8.72 5.89
C ALA A 179 22.78 9.14 7.08
N GLU A 180 23.12 10.23 7.75
CA GLU A 180 22.32 10.79 8.84
C GLU A 180 21.01 11.39 8.32
N GLY A 181 21.04 12.05 7.16
CA GLY A 181 19.82 12.57 6.54
C GLY A 181 18.85 11.46 6.16
N GLU A 182 19.34 10.34 5.60
CA GLU A 182 18.53 9.14 5.35
C GLU A 182 17.92 8.57 6.64
N SER A 183 18.66 8.62 7.77
CA SER A 183 18.12 8.21 9.08
C SER A 183 17.07 9.18 9.64
N LEU A 184 17.15 10.47 9.31
CA LEU A 184 16.26 11.51 9.85
C LEU A 184 14.98 11.71 9.03
N TRP A 185 15.04 11.59 7.71
CA TRP A 185 13.93 11.86 6.78
C TRP A 185 13.80 10.87 5.61
N GLY A 186 14.58 9.79 5.62
CA GLY A 186 14.45 8.70 4.66
C GLY A 186 13.48 7.61 5.11
N SER A 187 13.77 6.37 4.74
CA SER A 187 12.90 5.21 4.96
C SER A 187 12.56 4.90 6.43
N SER A 188 13.37 5.38 7.38
CA SER A 188 13.16 5.22 8.83
C SER A 188 11.92 5.97 9.36
N VAL A 189 11.47 7.02 8.66
CA VAL A 189 10.38 7.90 9.12
C VAL A 189 8.99 7.30 8.88
N GLU A 190 8.90 6.20 8.13
CA GLU A 190 7.64 5.52 7.83
C GLU A 190 6.85 5.14 9.09
N GLY A 191 7.53 4.78 10.18
CA GLY A 191 6.89 4.52 11.47
C GLY A 191 6.18 5.74 12.05
N ILE A 192 6.79 6.92 11.97
CA ILE A 192 6.21 8.18 12.45
C ILE A 192 4.99 8.56 11.60
N ARG A 193 5.12 8.44 10.28
CA ARG A 193 4.01 8.72 9.33
C ARG A 193 2.82 7.82 9.59
N ARG A 194 3.05 6.53 9.89
CA ARG A 194 1.98 5.62 10.29
C ARG A 194 1.31 6.03 11.60
N VAL A 195 2.08 6.44 12.61
CA VAL A 195 1.51 6.94 13.87
C VAL A 195 0.63 8.16 13.62
N HIS A 196 1.07 9.10 12.79
CA HIS A 196 0.25 10.24 12.37
C HIS A 196 -1.00 9.81 11.60
N ALA A 197 -0.86 8.89 10.63
CA ALA A 197 -1.99 8.35 9.87
C ALA A 197 -3.05 7.71 10.77
N VAL A 198 -2.65 6.85 11.72
CA VAL A 198 -3.55 6.24 12.71
C VAL A 198 -4.23 7.32 13.56
N THR A 199 -3.44 8.27 14.06
CA THR A 199 -3.92 9.33 14.94
C THR A 199 -4.96 10.21 14.23
N PHE A 200 -4.67 10.68 13.02
CA PHE A 200 -5.53 11.60 12.29
C PHE A 200 -6.71 10.90 11.62
N ALA A 201 -6.60 9.62 11.28
CA ALA A 201 -7.75 8.81 10.88
C ALA A 201 -8.81 8.74 12.00
N ALA A 202 -8.39 8.73 13.26
CA ALA A 202 -9.27 8.70 14.42
C ALA A 202 -9.86 10.07 14.81
N TYR A 203 -9.40 11.17 14.22
CA TYR A 203 -9.90 12.51 14.56
C TYR A 203 -11.33 12.71 14.05
N SER A 204 -12.12 13.43 14.85
CA SER A 204 -13.35 14.06 14.37
C SER A 204 -13.00 15.19 13.39
N GLU A 205 -13.96 15.61 12.55
CA GLU A 205 -13.76 16.77 11.66
C GLU A 205 -13.43 18.03 12.46
N GLN A 206 -14.06 18.23 13.62
CA GLN A 206 -13.79 19.38 14.47
C GLN A 206 -12.37 19.36 15.05
N ASP A 207 -11.89 18.20 15.49
CA ASP A 207 -10.53 18.07 16.03
C ASP A 207 -9.47 18.27 14.94
N LEU A 208 -9.72 17.72 13.74
CA LEU A 208 -8.88 17.93 12.57
C LEU A 208 -8.84 19.41 12.17
N ALA A 209 -9.99 20.06 12.07
CA ALA A 209 -10.06 21.49 11.77
C ALA A 209 -9.37 22.34 12.83
N ARG A 210 -9.54 22.05 14.11
CA ARG A 210 -8.86 22.78 15.20
C ARG A 210 -7.34 22.61 15.11
N ALA A 211 -6.86 21.38 14.95
CA ALA A 211 -5.44 21.08 14.87
C ALA A 211 -4.79 21.73 13.63
N TRP A 212 -5.44 21.63 12.47
CA TRP A 212 -4.97 22.23 11.23
C TRP A 212 -4.93 23.75 11.31
N ASN A 213 -6.00 24.39 11.82
CA ASN A 213 -6.04 25.85 11.99
C ASN A 213 -5.00 26.38 12.99
N GLY A 214 -4.61 25.58 13.97
CA GLY A 214 -3.50 25.91 14.87
C GLY A 214 -2.18 26.14 14.13
N HIS A 215 -1.98 25.46 13.00
CA HIS A 215 -0.82 25.62 12.13
C HIS A 215 -1.05 26.58 10.94
N ALA A 216 -2.27 27.07 10.75
CA ALA A 216 -2.64 28.08 9.76
C ALA A 216 -2.63 29.51 10.31
N SER A 217 -2.25 29.69 11.58
CA SER A 217 -2.07 31.01 12.19
C SER A 217 -0.69 31.56 11.84
N ALA A 218 -0.54 32.89 11.79
CA ALA A 218 0.75 33.51 11.54
C ALA A 218 1.77 33.09 12.64
N ASP A 219 2.85 32.44 12.22
CA ASP A 219 3.94 32.03 13.11
C ASP A 219 5.01 33.15 13.17
N PRO A 220 5.30 33.75 14.34
CA PRO A 220 6.35 34.74 14.46
C PRO A 220 7.77 34.15 14.32
N ALA A 221 7.91 32.82 14.31
CA ALA A 221 9.21 32.17 14.23
C ALA A 221 9.86 32.38 12.84
N LEU A 222 11.11 32.85 12.86
CA LEU A 222 11.85 33.17 11.65
C LEU A 222 12.23 31.90 10.87
N ALA A 223 12.17 31.98 9.54
CA ALA A 223 12.66 30.92 8.65
C ALA A 223 14.18 30.67 8.82
N VAL A 224 14.95 31.72 9.16
CA VAL A 224 16.37 31.62 9.49
C VAL A 224 16.59 32.15 10.90
N PRO A 225 16.73 31.27 11.91
CA PRO A 225 16.92 31.69 13.29
C PRO A 225 18.22 32.48 13.47
N PRO A 226 18.26 33.47 14.39
CA PRO A 226 19.42 34.36 14.55
C PRO A 226 20.65 33.65 15.15
N TYR A 227 20.45 32.51 15.81
CA TYR A 227 21.51 31.69 16.38
C TYR A 227 22.23 30.82 15.34
N VAL A 228 21.71 30.70 14.12
CA VAL A 228 22.40 29.95 13.07
C VAL A 228 23.51 30.83 12.47
N PRO A 229 24.77 30.35 12.39
CA PRO A 229 25.87 31.11 11.83
C PRO A 229 25.57 31.54 10.38
N ARG A 230 26.02 32.73 10.00
CA ARG A 230 25.91 33.25 8.63
C ARG A 230 27.32 33.54 8.13
N GLY A 231 27.91 32.61 7.40
CA GLY A 231 29.27 32.73 6.89
C GLY A 231 29.62 31.63 5.89
N PRO A 232 30.72 31.78 5.13
CA PRO A 232 31.15 30.80 4.12
C PRO A 232 31.50 29.42 4.69
N ASP A 233 31.68 29.32 6.02
CA ASP A 233 31.94 28.07 6.74
C ASP A 233 30.66 27.24 6.99
N VAL A 234 29.47 27.81 6.76
CA VAL A 234 28.21 27.06 6.75
C VAL A 234 28.08 26.41 5.38
N GLY A 235 28.67 25.23 5.25
CA GLY A 235 28.53 24.41 4.05
C GLY A 235 27.06 24.14 3.75
N ALA A 236 26.70 24.02 2.46
CA ALA A 236 25.38 23.52 2.09
C ALA A 236 25.19 22.10 2.66
N ALA A 237 23.96 21.79 3.09
CA ALA A 237 23.62 20.42 3.46
C ALA A 237 23.88 19.50 2.26
N LEU A 238 24.62 18.41 2.47
CA LEU A 238 24.96 17.46 1.41
C LEU A 238 23.75 16.63 0.94
N LEU A 239 22.71 16.56 1.77
CA LEU A 239 21.42 15.99 1.46
C LEU A 239 20.34 16.98 1.91
N GLU A 240 19.47 17.38 0.98
CA GLU A 240 18.37 18.28 1.30
C GLU A 240 17.24 17.53 2.00
N PRO A 241 16.58 18.15 2.99
CA PRO A 241 15.36 17.60 3.58
C PRO A 241 14.23 17.53 2.53
N PRO A 242 13.23 16.65 2.72
CA PRO A 242 12.12 16.53 1.79
C PRO A 242 11.30 17.82 1.74
N THR A 243 10.90 18.21 0.53
CA THR A 243 10.06 19.40 0.36
C THR A 243 8.69 19.19 1.03
N PRO A 244 7.98 20.26 1.45
CA PRO A 244 6.63 20.14 2.01
C PRO A 244 5.67 19.35 1.10
N ARG A 245 5.79 19.51 -0.21
CA ARG A 245 4.98 18.78 -1.21
C ARG A 245 5.25 17.28 -1.15
N THR A 246 6.52 16.87 -1.07
CA THR A 246 6.91 15.46 -0.94
C THR A 246 6.37 14.89 0.37
N MET A 247 6.52 15.61 1.48
CA MET A 247 6.02 15.14 2.78
C MET A 247 4.49 14.97 2.81
N ILE A 248 3.72 15.89 2.20
CA ILE A 248 2.26 15.74 2.09
C ILE A 248 1.91 14.50 1.25
N ALA A 249 2.61 14.27 0.12
CA ALA A 249 2.37 13.11 -0.73
C ALA A 249 2.63 11.80 0.02
N ASP A 250 3.75 11.71 0.74
CA ASP A 250 4.11 10.55 1.54
C ASP A 250 3.11 10.32 2.68
N ALA A 251 2.72 11.38 3.40
CA ALA A 251 1.72 11.30 4.46
C ALA A 251 0.35 10.86 3.92
N THR A 252 -0.01 11.28 2.71
CA THR A 252 -1.22 10.83 2.03
C THR A 252 -1.16 9.33 1.72
N SER A 253 -0.03 8.84 1.21
CA SER A 253 0.19 7.42 0.96
C SER A 253 0.10 6.58 2.25
N ALA A 254 0.71 7.06 3.34
CA ALA A 254 0.65 6.41 4.65
C ALA A 254 -0.78 6.36 5.21
N LEU A 255 -1.55 7.46 5.09
CA LEU A 255 -2.95 7.53 5.50
C LEU A 255 -3.81 6.52 4.75
N ARG A 256 -3.68 6.47 3.41
CA ARG A 256 -4.44 5.53 2.59
C ARG A 256 -4.09 4.09 2.90
N SER A 257 -2.80 3.77 3.02
CA SER A 257 -2.33 2.44 3.41
C SER A 257 -2.93 2.00 4.75
N GLN A 258 -3.00 2.91 5.74
CA GLN A 258 -3.61 2.64 7.04
C GLN A 258 -5.13 2.41 6.96
N LEU A 259 -5.84 3.14 6.10
CA LEU A 259 -7.27 2.95 5.87
C LEU A 259 -7.53 1.57 5.25
N VAL A 260 -6.75 1.18 4.24
CA VAL A 260 -6.81 -0.14 3.61
C VAL A 260 -6.51 -1.25 4.63
N ASP A 261 -5.43 -1.13 5.41
CA ASP A 261 -5.08 -2.09 6.47
C ASP A 261 -6.17 -2.23 7.54
N THR A 262 -6.90 -1.16 7.82
CA THR A 262 -8.01 -1.17 8.78
C THR A 262 -9.25 -1.83 8.18
N ALA A 263 -9.60 -1.52 6.93
CA ALA A 263 -10.70 -2.16 6.20
C ALA A 263 -10.48 -3.68 6.06
N ILE A 264 -9.24 -4.08 5.76
CA ILE A 264 -8.78 -5.46 5.76
C ILE A 264 -9.04 -6.09 7.15
N ARG A 265 -8.42 -5.60 8.23
CA ARG A 265 -8.58 -6.20 9.57
C ARG A 265 -10.03 -6.29 10.04
N GLN A 266 -10.88 -5.32 9.69
CA GLN A 266 -12.31 -5.37 10.01
C GLN A 266 -13.03 -6.52 9.29
N ALA A 267 -12.68 -6.82 8.04
CA ALA A 267 -13.20 -7.98 7.32
C ALA A 267 -12.82 -9.32 7.99
N ASP A 268 -11.63 -9.43 8.61
CA ASP A 268 -11.19 -10.67 9.29
C ASP A 268 -11.99 -10.99 10.56
N SER A 269 -12.46 -9.95 11.25
CA SER A 269 -13.20 -10.12 12.52
C SER A 269 -14.57 -10.80 12.37
N ILE A 270 -15.08 -10.90 11.13
CA ILE A 270 -16.40 -11.46 10.82
C ILE A 270 -16.28 -12.85 10.16
N ASP A 271 -15.17 -13.15 9.46
CA ASP A 271 -15.04 -14.36 8.63
C ASP A 271 -14.29 -15.55 9.29
N LEU A 272 -13.56 -15.37 10.41
CA LEU A 272 -12.79 -16.46 11.03
C LEU A 272 -13.65 -17.64 11.52
N ALA A 273 -14.90 -17.39 11.94
CA ALA A 273 -15.80 -18.45 12.40
C ALA A 273 -16.53 -19.14 11.24
N ALA A 274 -16.73 -18.46 10.11
CA ALA A 274 -17.54 -18.96 8.99
C ALA A 274 -16.70 -19.65 7.91
N GLU A 275 -15.52 -19.11 7.57
CA GLU A 275 -14.65 -19.69 6.55
C GLU A 275 -13.93 -20.96 7.05
N SER A 276 -13.60 -21.05 8.34
CA SER A 276 -12.99 -22.27 8.90
C SER A 276 -13.96 -23.47 8.83
N THR A 277 -15.24 -23.26 9.11
CA THR A 277 -16.28 -24.30 8.93
C THR A 277 -16.55 -24.66 7.47
N ALA A 278 -16.47 -23.70 6.55
CA ALA A 278 -16.72 -23.94 5.13
C ALA A 278 -15.57 -24.72 4.47
N ILE A 279 -14.32 -24.42 4.83
CA ILE A 279 -13.14 -25.14 4.32
C ILE A 279 -13.12 -26.58 4.86
N THR A 280 -13.40 -26.80 6.15
CA THR A 280 -13.52 -28.15 6.71
C THR A 280 -14.65 -28.95 6.05
N ALA A 281 -15.81 -28.34 5.80
CA ALA A 281 -16.91 -29.01 5.11
C ALA A 281 -16.61 -29.36 3.64
N VAL A 282 -15.85 -28.53 2.93
CA VAL A 282 -15.42 -28.80 1.55
C VAL A 282 -14.34 -29.88 1.50
N VAL A 283 -13.43 -29.92 2.47
CA VAL A 283 -12.41 -30.96 2.59
C VAL A 283 -13.05 -32.31 2.95
N ASP A 284 -14.01 -32.34 3.89
CA ASP A 284 -14.76 -33.56 4.23
C ASP A 284 -15.64 -34.05 3.08
N ALA A 285 -16.20 -33.14 2.26
CA ALA A 285 -16.96 -33.50 1.07
C ALA A 285 -16.06 -33.99 -0.09
N ALA A 286 -14.82 -33.52 -0.17
CA ALA A 286 -13.84 -33.96 -1.19
C ALA A 286 -13.19 -35.30 -0.84
N LEU A 287 -13.12 -35.65 0.45
CA LEU A 287 -12.59 -36.91 0.98
C LEU A 287 -13.68 -37.98 1.17
N GLY A 288 -14.71 -37.99 0.32
CA GLY A 288 -15.93 -38.80 0.48
C GLY A 288 -15.71 -40.24 1.02
N GLU A 289 -16.67 -40.71 1.82
CA GLU A 289 -16.63 -42.00 2.55
C GLU A 289 -15.97 -43.13 1.75
N ASP A 290 -14.89 -43.69 2.31
CA ASP A 290 -14.08 -44.81 1.80
C ASP A 290 -14.90 -45.84 1.00
N LYS A 291 -14.95 -45.66 -0.33
CA LYS A 291 -15.31 -46.73 -1.25
C LYS A 291 -14.03 -47.33 -1.81
N ALA A 292 -13.70 -48.51 -1.32
CA ALA A 292 -12.62 -49.35 -1.79
C ALA A 292 -12.62 -49.45 -3.33
N TRP A 293 -11.57 -48.90 -3.95
CA TRP A 293 -11.39 -48.87 -5.39
C TRP A 293 -10.84 -50.24 -5.84
N SER A 294 -11.65 -51.05 -6.55
CA SER A 294 -11.17 -52.24 -7.25
C SER A 294 -10.75 -51.87 -8.66
N TRP A 295 -9.49 -52.13 -9.00
CA TRP A 295 -8.95 -51.98 -10.36
C TRP A 295 -9.43 -53.13 -11.24
N GLU A 296 -10.05 -52.84 -12.37
CA GLU A 296 -10.30 -53.82 -13.45
C GLU A 296 -9.52 -53.38 -14.70
N PRO A 297 -8.71 -54.27 -15.31
CA PRO A 297 -7.85 -53.90 -16.44
C PRO A 297 -8.62 -53.88 -17.77
N ASP A 298 -8.27 -52.91 -18.60
CA ASP A 298 -8.86 -52.61 -19.92
C ASP A 298 -8.50 -53.69 -20.98
N PRO A 299 -9.39 -54.05 -21.93
CA PRO A 299 -9.10 -55.08 -22.92
C PRO A 299 -8.38 -54.55 -24.18
N ASP A 300 -7.47 -55.38 -24.71
CA ASP A 300 -6.61 -55.09 -25.88
C ASP A 300 -7.38 -54.88 -27.21
N PRO A 301 -6.84 -54.08 -28.16
CA PRO A 301 -7.50 -53.75 -29.42
C PRO A 301 -7.33 -54.83 -30.50
N VAL A 302 -8.41 -55.15 -31.22
CA VAL A 302 -8.42 -56.12 -32.34
C VAL A 302 -8.17 -55.41 -33.69
N PRO A 303 -7.39 -55.97 -34.63
CA PRO A 303 -7.16 -55.37 -35.96
C PRO A 303 -8.33 -55.65 -36.92
N GLY A 304 -8.75 -54.63 -37.68
CA GLY A 304 -9.83 -54.73 -38.69
C GLY A 304 -9.37 -55.27 -40.06
N PRO A 305 -10.20 -56.06 -40.77
CA PRO A 305 -9.89 -56.54 -42.11
C PRO A 305 -10.35 -55.59 -43.22
N VAL A 306 -9.68 -55.74 -44.37
CA VAL A 306 -9.73 -54.95 -45.60
C VAL A 306 -10.84 -55.44 -46.55
N GLY A 307 -11.53 -54.54 -47.26
CA GLY A 307 -11.84 -54.74 -48.69
C GLY A 307 -13.30 -54.82 -49.16
N GLU A 308 -13.59 -53.94 -50.12
CA GLU A 308 -14.26 -54.18 -51.42
C GLU A 308 -15.66 -53.59 -51.74
N ILE A 309 -15.80 -53.32 -53.04
CA ILE A 309 -16.59 -52.34 -53.80
C ILE A 309 -17.94 -52.95 -54.27
N GLY A 310 -19.00 -52.15 -54.46
CA GLY A 310 -20.14 -52.58 -55.29
C GLY A 310 -21.46 -51.78 -55.26
N THR A 311 -21.53 -50.72 -56.07
CA THR A 311 -22.62 -50.25 -56.98
C THR A 311 -24.13 -50.18 -56.60
N ASN A 312 -24.75 -49.12 -57.16
CA ASN A 312 -26.18 -48.85 -57.45
C ASN A 312 -27.06 -48.40 -56.26
N ARG A 313 -27.97 -47.41 -56.35
CA ARG A 313 -28.76 -46.85 -57.48
C ARG A 313 -29.40 -45.52 -56.99
N GLY A 314 -29.61 -44.53 -57.85
CA GLY A 314 -30.56 -43.41 -57.59
C GLY A 314 -32.04 -43.90 -57.59
N PRO A 315 -33.07 -43.04 -57.42
CA PRO A 315 -33.16 -41.70 -58.03
C PRO A 315 -33.79 -40.57 -57.16
N ASP A 316 -33.67 -39.37 -57.72
CA ASP A 316 -34.43 -38.09 -57.64
C ASP A 316 -35.67 -37.97 -56.74
N LEU A 317 -35.72 -36.84 -56.01
CA LEU A 317 -36.64 -35.71 -56.24
C LEU A 317 -35.98 -34.40 -55.77
#